data_AF-Q9A6R3-F1
#
_entry.id   AF-Q9A6R3-F1
#
_cell.length_a   1.000
_cell.length_b   1.000
_cell.length_c   1.000
_cell.angle_alpha   90.00
_cell.angle_beta   90.00
_cell.angle_gamma   90.00
#
_symmetry.space_group_name_H-M   'P 1'
#
loop_
_entity.id
_entity.type
_entity.pdbx_description
1 polymer ?
#
loop_
_entity_poly.entity_id
_entity_poly.type
_entity_poly.pdbx_seq_one_letter_code
_entity_poly.pdbx_strand_id
1 'polypeptide(L)'
;MVPLLISVLALAQTSVETKITPVAAKDLPAAVVAVVKGAAPAMTIKEAELKERENRRYFDVEGVMPDGSEIEFDLLEKDGAWTIVETQRDIAWSDAPKAVRDAAAASGKAITPVRVIESKQNDGMVIYELFAAGKPKDPSMEVSFKDGQAKVLSEVWPH
;
A
#
# COMPACT_ATOMS: atom_id res chain seq x y z
N MET A 1 40.25 -29.70 -26.80
CA MET A 1 39.50 -29.21 -25.63
C MET A 1 38.89 -27.88 -26.04
N VAL A 2 37.59 -27.86 -26.36
CA VAL A 2 36.88 -26.67 -26.88
C VAL A 2 36.19 -26.00 -25.69
N PRO A 3 36.33 -24.68 -25.46
CA PRO A 3 35.60 -24.03 -24.39
C PRO A 3 34.15 -23.78 -24.82
N LEU A 4 33.22 -24.19 -23.96
CA LEU A 4 31.79 -23.97 -24.07
C LEU A 4 31.47 -22.54 -23.59
N LEU A 5 31.01 -21.68 -24.50
CA LEU A 5 30.48 -20.36 -24.16
C LEU A 5 29.04 -20.53 -23.65
N ILE A 6 28.81 -20.27 -22.37
CA ILE A 6 27.47 -20.13 -21.79
C ILE A 6 27.02 -18.68 -22.03
N SER A 7 26.16 -18.47 -23.04
CA SER A 7 25.40 -17.22 -23.16
C SER A 7 24.32 -17.20 -22.10
N VAL A 8 24.48 -16.31 -21.11
CA VAL A 8 23.39 -15.97 -20.19
C VAL A 8 22.50 -14.94 -20.90
N LEU A 9 21.30 -15.36 -21.27
CA LEU A 9 20.27 -14.46 -21.79
C LEU A 9 19.76 -13.62 -20.61
N ALA A 10 20.15 -12.35 -20.54
CA ALA A 10 19.56 -11.40 -19.60
C ALA A 10 18.14 -11.06 -20.08
N LEU A 11 17.12 -11.57 -19.39
CA LEU A 11 15.74 -11.08 -19.54
C LEU A 11 15.70 -9.67 -18.95
N ALA A 12 15.66 -8.66 -19.82
CA ALA A 12 15.33 -7.29 -19.42
C ALA A 12 13.89 -7.28 -18.87
N GLN A 13 13.73 -7.08 -17.57
CA GLN A 13 12.43 -6.76 -16.98
C GLN A 13 12.04 -5.36 -17.47
N THR A 14 11.15 -5.28 -18.47
CA THR A 14 10.51 -4.02 -18.82
C THR A 14 9.54 -3.66 -17.68
N SER A 15 9.93 -2.73 -16.81
CA SER A 15 8.99 -2.14 -15.84
C SER A 15 7.87 -1.47 -16.62
N VAL A 16 6.63 -1.94 -16.47
CA VAL A 16 5.50 -1.26 -17.09
C VAL A 16 5.33 0.10 -16.41
N GLU A 17 5.38 1.17 -17.20
CA GLU A 17 5.20 2.53 -16.73
C GLU A 17 3.77 2.73 -16.23
N THR A 18 3.63 3.28 -15.03
CA THR A 18 2.34 3.73 -14.48
C THR A 18 2.16 5.19 -14.85
N LYS A 19 1.09 5.52 -15.55
CA LYS A 19 0.68 6.90 -15.78
C LYS A 19 -0.16 7.37 -14.60
N ILE A 20 0.27 8.44 -13.96
CA ILE A 20 -0.42 9.04 -12.80
C ILE A 20 -1.04 10.37 -13.25
N THR A 21 -2.34 10.54 -13.00
CA THR A 21 -3.08 11.76 -13.30
C THR A 21 -3.76 12.27 -12.04
N PRO A 22 -3.39 13.44 -11.50
CA PRO A 22 -4.12 14.06 -10.40
C PRO A 22 -5.58 14.34 -10.79
N VAL A 23 -6.51 14.03 -9.89
CA VAL A 23 -7.94 14.26 -10.05
C VAL A 23 -8.45 15.04 -8.84
N ALA A 24 -8.96 16.24 -9.09
CA ALA A 24 -9.57 17.03 -8.01
C ALA A 24 -10.78 16.29 -7.43
N ALA A 25 -10.99 16.39 -6.12
CA ALA A 25 -12.08 15.68 -5.44
C ALA A 25 -13.49 15.92 -6.05
N LYS A 26 -13.73 17.12 -6.60
CA LYS A 26 -15.00 17.46 -7.29
C LYS A 26 -15.20 16.77 -8.65
N ASP A 27 -14.11 16.29 -9.25
CA ASP A 27 -14.08 15.65 -10.57
C ASP A 27 -13.99 14.12 -10.47
N LEU A 28 -13.96 13.58 -9.24
CA LEU A 28 -14.02 12.13 -9.01
C LEU A 28 -15.33 11.54 -9.56
N PRO A 29 -15.29 10.37 -10.22
CA PRO A 29 -16.50 9.68 -10.64
C PRO A 29 -17.42 9.41 -9.46
N ALA A 30 -18.72 9.65 -9.62
CA ALA A 30 -19.71 9.42 -8.57
C ALA A 30 -19.68 7.98 -8.02
N ALA A 31 -19.37 6.99 -8.87
CA ALA A 31 -19.21 5.60 -8.45
C ALA A 31 -18.02 5.38 -7.50
N VAL A 32 -16.89 6.06 -7.73
CA VAL A 32 -15.71 6.02 -6.85
C VAL A 32 -16.04 6.66 -5.51
N VAL A 33 -16.65 7.86 -5.54
CA VAL A 33 -17.10 8.56 -4.33
C VAL A 33 -18.06 7.68 -3.52
N ALA A 34 -19.00 7.00 -4.17
CA ALA A 34 -19.95 6.12 -3.50
C ALA A 34 -19.26 4.94 -2.79
N VAL A 35 -18.25 4.32 -3.42
CA VAL A 35 -17.48 3.23 -2.80
C VAL A 35 -16.69 3.74 -1.59
N VAL A 36 -15.95 4.85 -1.74
CA VAL A 36 -15.18 5.46 -0.65
C VAL A 36 -16.08 5.85 0.51
N LYS A 37 -17.20 6.52 0.24
CA LYS A 37 -18.17 6.92 1.28
C LYS A 37 -18.94 5.76 1.88
N GLY A 38 -19.06 4.64 1.16
CA GLY A 38 -19.58 3.39 1.71
C GLY A 38 -18.64 2.81 2.78
N ALA A 39 -17.33 2.88 2.54
CA ALA A 39 -16.32 2.39 3.49
C ALA A 39 -16.03 3.37 4.64
N ALA A 40 -15.97 4.67 4.35
CA ALA A 40 -15.74 5.73 5.33
C ALA A 40 -16.73 6.90 5.13
N PRO A 41 -17.97 6.80 5.66
CA PRO A 41 -19.01 7.80 5.45
C PRO A 41 -18.63 9.23 5.89
N ALA A 42 -17.84 9.33 6.96
CA ALA A 42 -17.45 10.59 7.57
C ALA A 42 -16.15 11.19 7.00
N MET A 43 -15.42 10.47 6.15
CA MET A 43 -14.17 10.95 5.55
C MET A 43 -14.43 12.21 4.72
N THR A 44 -13.56 13.21 4.79
CA THR A 44 -13.51 14.29 3.81
C THR A 44 -12.42 13.96 2.78
N ILE A 45 -12.81 13.68 1.54
CA ILE A 45 -11.88 13.45 0.43
C ILE A 45 -11.10 14.75 0.15
N LYS A 46 -9.79 14.65 0.01
CA LYS A 46 -8.89 15.79 -0.23
C LYS A 46 -8.32 15.74 -1.62
N GLU A 47 -7.71 14.62 -1.96
CA GLU A 47 -6.96 14.43 -3.19
C GLU A 47 -7.28 13.05 -3.77
N ALA A 48 -7.03 12.90 -5.06
CA ALA A 48 -7.10 11.60 -5.70
C ALA A 48 -6.16 11.56 -6.90
N GLU A 49 -5.66 10.38 -7.21
CA GLU A 49 -4.88 10.11 -8.41
C GLU A 49 -5.52 8.97 -9.20
N LEU A 50 -5.69 9.16 -10.51
CA LEU A 50 -5.95 8.06 -11.43
C LEU A 50 -4.61 7.48 -11.86
N LYS A 51 -4.32 6.25 -11.44
CA LYS A 51 -3.15 5.48 -11.85
C LYS A 51 -3.56 4.48 -12.93
N GLU A 52 -2.96 4.59 -14.12
CA GLU A 52 -3.20 3.70 -15.25
C GLU A 52 -1.94 2.86 -15.50
N ARG A 53 -2.06 1.54 -15.39
CA ARG A 53 -0.95 0.59 -15.56
C ARG A 53 -1.42 -0.60 -16.38
N GLU A 54 -0.78 -0.83 -17.52
CA GLU A 54 -1.24 -1.82 -18.51
C GLU A 54 -2.71 -1.57 -18.91
N ASN A 55 -3.60 -2.52 -18.64
CA ASN A 55 -5.04 -2.43 -18.89
C ASN A 55 -5.84 -2.27 -17.59
N ARG A 56 -5.19 -1.84 -16.50
CA ARG A 56 -5.81 -1.62 -15.19
C ARG A 56 -5.85 -0.15 -14.85
N ARG A 57 -6.93 0.26 -14.20
CA ARG A 57 -7.13 1.61 -13.70
C ARG A 57 -7.36 1.54 -12.21
N TYR A 58 -6.62 2.37 -11.49
CA TYR A 58 -6.71 2.52 -10.06
C TYR A 58 -7.05 3.96 -9.72
N PHE A 59 -7.92 4.15 -8.74
CA PHE A 59 -7.99 5.41 -8.03
C PHE A 59 -7.33 5.24 -6.68
N ASP A 60 -6.32 6.04 -6.43
CA ASP A 60 -5.85 6.33 -5.09
C ASP A 60 -6.65 7.53 -4.58
N VAL A 61 -7.33 7.39 -3.45
CA VAL A 61 -8.20 8.43 -2.88
C VAL A 61 -7.80 8.69 -1.44
N GLU A 62 -7.19 9.86 -1.22
CA GLU A 62 -6.74 10.33 0.08
C GLU A 62 -7.75 11.28 0.73
N GLY A 63 -7.81 11.24 2.06
CA GLY A 63 -8.60 12.19 2.82
C GLY A 63 -8.40 12.10 4.31
N VAL A 64 -9.27 12.81 5.04
CA VAL A 64 -9.17 12.96 6.50
C VAL A 64 -10.47 12.57 7.18
N MET A 65 -10.35 11.88 8.30
CA MET A 65 -11.45 11.58 9.20
C MET A 65 -11.78 12.77 10.11
N PRO A 66 -12.94 12.79 10.79
CA PRO A 66 -13.33 13.91 11.65
C PRO A 66 -12.38 14.23 12.81
N ASP A 67 -11.60 13.25 13.27
CA ASP A 67 -10.56 13.41 14.28
C ASP A 67 -9.23 13.93 13.71
N GLY A 68 -9.17 14.16 12.40
CA GLY A 68 -8.01 14.65 11.68
C GLY A 68 -7.05 13.56 11.20
N SER A 69 -7.30 12.28 11.47
CA SER A 69 -6.44 11.21 10.96
C SER A 69 -6.57 11.07 9.45
N GLU A 70 -5.46 10.85 8.75
CA GLU A 70 -5.44 10.55 7.32
C GLU A 70 -5.90 9.10 7.07
N ILE A 71 -6.58 8.89 5.95
CA ILE A 71 -6.98 7.58 5.44
C ILE A 71 -6.94 7.61 3.91
N GLU A 72 -6.46 6.52 3.34
CA GLU A 72 -6.30 6.34 1.89
C GLU A 72 -6.98 5.05 1.44
N PHE A 73 -7.54 5.08 0.24
CA PHE A 73 -8.14 3.93 -0.41
C PHE A 73 -7.58 3.77 -1.82
N ASP A 74 -7.03 2.60 -2.14
CA ASP A 74 -6.85 2.20 -3.53
C ASP A 74 -8.08 1.44 -4.01
N LEU A 75 -8.63 1.88 -5.13
CA LEU A 75 -9.75 1.26 -5.81
C LEU A 75 -9.30 0.75 -7.17
N LEU A 76 -9.55 -0.53 -7.45
CA LEU A 76 -9.35 -1.11 -8.77
C LEU A 76 -10.67 -1.12 -9.55
N GLU A 77 -10.61 -0.69 -10.81
CA GLU A 77 -11.70 -0.89 -11.76
C GLU A 77 -11.69 -2.33 -12.30
N LYS A 78 -12.83 -3.00 -12.22
CA LYS A 78 -13.06 -4.30 -12.83
C LYS A 78 -14.48 -4.37 -13.38
N ASP A 79 -14.60 -4.70 -14.67
CA ASP A 79 -15.88 -4.85 -15.37
C ASP A 79 -16.80 -3.60 -15.23
N GLY A 80 -16.20 -2.40 -15.18
CA GLY A 80 -16.89 -1.12 -15.01
C GLY A 80 -17.33 -0.80 -13.58
N ALA A 81 -16.98 -1.64 -12.60
CA ALA A 81 -17.21 -1.42 -11.18
C ALA A 81 -15.91 -1.14 -10.43
N TRP A 82 -15.98 -0.32 -9.39
CA TRP A 82 -14.84 0.02 -8.54
C TRP A 82 -14.89 -0.78 -7.25
N THR A 83 -13.76 -1.37 -6.85
CA THR A 83 -13.62 -2.12 -5.60
C THR A 83 -12.40 -1.64 -4.85
N ILE A 84 -12.54 -1.39 -3.55
CA ILE A 84 -11.40 -1.11 -2.67
C ILE A 84 -10.52 -2.36 -2.63
N VAL A 85 -9.26 -2.22 -3.02
CA VAL A 85 -8.24 -3.27 -2.98
C VAL A 85 -7.28 -3.07 -1.81
N GLU A 86 -7.12 -1.83 -1.35
CA GLU A 86 -6.29 -1.47 -0.21
C GLU A 86 -6.93 -0.33 0.61
N THR A 87 -6.73 -0.36 1.92
CA THR A 87 -7.03 0.75 2.82
C THR A 87 -5.83 1.00 3.71
N GLN A 88 -5.25 2.20 3.62
CA GLN A 88 -4.10 2.60 4.42
C GLN A 88 -4.49 3.65 5.44
N ARG A 89 -3.92 3.54 6.65
CA ARG A 89 -4.00 4.58 7.68
C ARG A 89 -2.78 4.56 8.58
N ASP A 90 -2.44 5.72 9.10
CA ASP A 90 -1.48 5.84 10.19
C ASP A 90 -2.03 5.25 11.49
N ILE A 91 -1.19 4.51 12.21
CA ILE A 91 -1.49 3.98 13.55
C ILE A 91 -0.32 4.25 14.50
N ALA A 92 -0.60 4.25 15.81
CA ALA A 92 0.48 4.19 16.78
C ALA A 92 1.15 2.81 16.73
N TRP A 93 2.48 2.76 16.93
CA TRP A 93 3.19 1.46 16.98
C TRP A 93 2.68 0.54 18.11
N SER A 94 2.12 1.13 19.18
CA SER A 94 1.47 0.39 20.26
C SER A 94 0.24 -0.39 19.81
N ASP A 95 -0.38 0.01 18.71
CA ASP A 95 -1.66 -0.53 18.24
C ASP A 95 -1.47 -1.67 17.24
N ALA A 96 -0.27 -1.80 16.67
CA ALA A 96 0.09 -2.94 15.84
C ALA A 96 0.01 -4.26 16.64
N PRO A 97 -0.47 -5.37 16.04
CA PRO A 97 -0.59 -6.66 16.70
C PRO A 97 0.72 -7.11 17.36
N LYS A 98 0.63 -7.78 18.52
CA LYS A 98 1.84 -8.24 19.23
C LYS A 98 2.74 -9.09 18.33
N ALA A 99 2.17 -10.00 17.54
CA ALA A 99 2.91 -10.86 16.61
C ALA A 99 3.72 -10.05 15.60
N VAL A 100 3.19 -8.92 15.11
CA VAL A 100 3.87 -8.01 14.18
C VAL A 100 5.07 -7.36 14.86
N ARG A 101 4.88 -6.85 16.08
CA ARG A 101 5.96 -6.23 16.86
C ARG A 101 7.05 -7.22 17.22
N ASP A 102 6.68 -8.44 17.58
CA ASP A 102 7.60 -9.52 17.90
C ASP A 102 8.41 -9.94 16.66
N ALA A 103 7.76 -10.08 15.50
CA ALA A 103 8.43 -10.40 14.24
C ALA A 103 9.44 -9.31 13.83
N ALA A 104 9.05 -8.03 13.96
CA ALA A 104 9.95 -6.92 13.71
C ALA A 104 11.17 -6.93 14.64
N ALA A 105 10.97 -7.17 15.95
CA ALA A 105 12.04 -7.26 16.94
C ALA A 105 12.99 -8.46 16.68
N ALA A 106 12.44 -9.59 16.26
CA ALA A 106 13.20 -10.81 15.98
C ALA A 106 13.99 -10.77 14.67
N SER A 107 13.78 -9.76 13.82
CA SER A 107 14.42 -9.63 12.50
C SER A 107 15.95 -9.46 12.53
N GLY A 108 16.52 -9.17 13.71
CA GLY A 108 17.92 -8.78 13.85
C GLY A 108 18.22 -7.33 13.39
N LYS A 109 17.22 -6.63 12.83
CA LYS A 109 17.26 -5.22 12.47
C LYS A 109 16.34 -4.44 13.41
N ALA A 110 16.88 -4.01 14.55
CA ALA A 110 16.10 -3.20 15.49
C ALA A 110 15.64 -1.90 14.83
N ILE A 111 14.34 -1.67 14.79
CA ILE A 111 13.72 -0.42 14.33
C ILE A 111 12.78 0.07 15.42
N THR A 112 12.92 1.35 15.75
CA THR A 112 11.92 2.09 16.51
C THR A 112 11.17 2.97 15.50
N PRO A 113 9.99 2.54 15.00
CA PRO A 113 9.28 3.30 13.99
C PRO A 113 8.80 4.62 14.56
N VAL A 114 8.93 5.70 13.78
CA VAL A 114 8.36 7.02 14.09
C VAL A 114 7.03 7.25 13.40
N ARG A 115 6.71 6.41 12.41
CA ARG A 115 5.42 6.34 11.70
C ARG A 115 5.17 4.87 11.35
N VAL A 116 3.91 4.45 11.44
CA VAL A 116 3.47 3.11 11.09
C VAL A 116 2.22 3.24 10.25
N ILE A 117 2.26 2.74 9.02
CA ILE A 117 1.08 2.61 8.17
C ILE A 117 0.55 1.18 8.32
N GLU A 118 -0.74 1.07 8.61
CA GLU A 118 -1.48 -0.18 8.47
C GLU A 118 -2.17 -0.21 7.11
N SER A 119 -1.64 -1.02 6.20
CA SER A 119 -2.18 -1.28 4.86
C SER A 119 -3.02 -2.56 4.88
N LYS A 120 -4.34 -2.43 4.80
CA LYS A 120 -5.28 -3.56 4.76
C LYS A 120 -5.63 -3.89 3.30
N GLN A 121 -5.30 -5.11 2.90
CA GLN A 121 -5.58 -5.63 1.57
C GLN A 121 -6.98 -6.28 1.52
N ASN A 122 -7.57 -6.38 0.33
CA ASN A 122 -8.91 -6.95 0.15
C ASN A 122 -9.03 -8.47 0.35
N ASP A 123 -7.91 -9.16 0.52
CA ASP A 123 -7.83 -10.61 0.75
C ASP A 123 -7.60 -10.96 2.23
N GLY A 124 -7.64 -9.96 3.13
CA GLY A 124 -7.41 -10.09 4.56
C GLY A 124 -5.95 -10.04 5.00
N MET A 125 -4.99 -9.92 4.06
CA MET A 125 -3.61 -9.57 4.41
C MET A 125 -3.54 -8.15 4.95
N VAL A 126 -2.67 -7.92 5.94
CA VAL A 126 -2.32 -6.59 6.41
C VAL A 126 -0.81 -6.41 6.32
N ILE A 127 -0.36 -5.34 5.68
CA ILE A 127 1.04 -4.95 5.64
C ILE A 127 1.24 -3.81 6.62
N TYR A 128 2.17 -3.98 7.56
CA TYR A 128 2.60 -2.94 8.47
C TYR A 128 3.91 -2.36 7.98
N GLU A 129 3.86 -1.13 7.48
CA GLU A 129 5.00 -0.39 6.97
C GLU A 129 5.63 0.44 8.10
N LEU A 130 6.90 0.17 8.41
CA LEU A 130 7.60 0.75 9.56
C LEU A 130 8.63 1.78 9.09
N PHE A 131 8.36 3.06 9.32
CA PHE A 131 9.26 4.14 8.91
C PHE A 131 10.17 4.54 10.06
N ALA A 132 11.49 4.53 9.82
CA ALA A 132 12.47 4.99 10.79
C ALA A 132 12.67 6.51 10.72
N ALA A 133 13.17 7.10 11.80
CA ALA A 133 13.52 8.52 11.85
C ALA A 133 14.45 8.90 10.68
N GLY A 134 14.14 10.01 9.99
CA GLY A 134 14.91 10.49 8.85
C GLY A 134 14.67 9.73 7.53
N LYS A 135 13.76 8.74 7.51
CA LYS A 135 13.40 7.96 6.32
C LYS A 135 11.88 7.96 6.08
N PRO A 136 11.28 9.10 5.70
CA PRO A 136 9.82 9.21 5.57
C PRO A 136 9.28 8.72 4.21
N LYS A 137 10.15 8.51 3.21
CA LYS A 137 9.73 8.18 1.85
C LYS A 137 9.45 6.69 1.67
N ASP A 138 10.35 5.85 2.15
CA ASP A 138 10.26 4.40 1.99
C ASP A 138 10.24 3.73 3.37
N PRO A 139 9.43 2.67 3.56
CA PRO A 139 9.45 1.92 4.80
C PRO A 139 10.83 1.31 5.04
N SER A 140 11.28 1.38 6.29
CA SER A 140 12.55 0.79 6.71
C SER A 140 12.42 -0.72 6.96
N MET A 141 11.19 -1.20 7.12
CA MET A 141 10.80 -2.60 7.24
C MET A 141 9.30 -2.72 6.96
N GLU A 142 8.91 -3.83 6.36
CA GLU A 142 7.51 -4.22 6.25
C GLU A 142 7.29 -5.55 6.94
N VAL A 143 6.14 -5.68 7.58
CA VAL A 143 5.71 -6.91 8.23
C VAL A 143 4.33 -7.27 7.70
N SER A 144 4.22 -8.39 7.01
CA SER A 144 2.93 -8.94 6.62
C SER A 144 2.27 -9.64 7.80
N PHE A 145 0.95 -9.58 7.87
CA PHE A 145 0.14 -10.18 8.91
C PHE A 145 -1.14 -10.78 8.31
N LYS A 146 -1.33 -12.08 8.51
CA LYS A 146 -2.54 -12.80 8.09
C LYS A 146 -2.78 -13.99 8.99
N ASP A 147 -4.04 -14.22 9.37
CA ASP A 147 -4.46 -15.36 10.19
C ASP A 147 -3.61 -15.54 11.47
N GLY A 148 -3.27 -14.43 12.12
CA GLY A 148 -2.47 -14.41 13.36
C GLY A 148 -0.97 -14.61 13.18
N GLN A 149 -0.50 -14.79 11.95
CA GLN A 149 0.92 -15.00 11.64
C GLN A 149 1.54 -13.73 11.07
N ALA A 150 2.69 -13.33 11.61
CA ALA A 150 3.44 -12.17 11.15
C ALA A 150 4.78 -12.59 10.52
N LYS A 151 5.17 -11.94 9.43
CA LYS A 151 6.44 -12.19 8.74
C LYS A 151 7.05 -10.88 8.23
N VAL A 152 8.33 -10.66 8.53
CA VAL A 152 9.09 -9.57 7.92
C VAL A 152 9.28 -9.86 6.43
N LEU A 153 8.93 -8.90 5.58
CA LEU A 153 9.11 -9.02 4.13
C LEU A 153 10.56 -8.76 3.74
N SER A 154 11.04 -9.52 2.75
CA SER A 154 12.38 -9.35 2.16
C SER A 154 12.40 -8.34 1.02
N GLU A 155 11.23 -8.03 0.47
CA GLU A 155 10.98 -7.10 -0.63
C GLU A 155 9.81 -6.21 -0.24
N VAL A 156 9.76 -5.00 -0.79
CA VAL A 156 8.67 -4.04 -0.60
C VAL A 156 7.39 -4.62 -1.21
N TRP A 157 6.29 -4.50 -0.49
CA TRP A 157 4.97 -4.90 -0.97
C TRP A 157 4.59 -4.05 -2.19
N PRO A 158 4.14 -4.67 -3.29
CA PRO A 158 3.71 -3.92 -4.45
C PRO A 158 2.36 -3.26 -4.17
N HIS A 159 2.35 -1.93 -4.13
CA HIS A 159 1.14 -1.10 -4.23
C HIS A 159 0.73 -0.93 -5.71
#